data_AF-A0A1Q3HGY7-F1
#
_entry.id   AF-A0A1Q3HGY7-F1
#
_cell.length_a   1.000
_cell.length_b   1.000
_cell.length_c   1.000
_cell.angle_alpha   90.00
_cell.angle_beta   90.00
_cell.angle_gamma   90.00
#
_symmetry.space_group_name_H-M   'P 1'
#
loop_
_entity.id
_entity.type
_entity.pdbx_description
1 polymer ?
#
loop_
_entity_poly.entity_id
_entity_poly.type
_entity_poly.pdbx_seq_one_letter_code
_entity_poly.pdbx_strand_id
1 'polypeptide(L)'
;MADIIDLSLLADARRYLSKLLDARGISYFLQKDGQRLFHIEPAKVDLVVRTAIRSRADSLPSPHPKAVEHCRKEIRRELIRLVASAMLQTGL
;
A
#
# COMPACT_ATOMS: atom_id res chain seq x y z
N MET A 1 19.50 13.03 -5.23
CA MET A 1 18.88 12.40 -6.42
C MET A 1 17.39 12.66 -6.32
N ALA A 2 16.75 13.26 -7.33
CA ALA A 2 15.31 13.53 -7.28
C ALA A 2 14.54 12.20 -7.25
N ASP A 3 13.77 11.96 -6.18
CA ASP A 3 12.76 10.90 -6.17
C ASP A 3 11.75 11.24 -7.27
N ILE A 4 11.60 10.34 -8.25
CA ILE A 4 10.57 10.47 -9.27
C ILE A 4 9.27 10.04 -8.61
N ILE A 5 8.36 10.98 -8.39
CA ILE A 5 7.08 10.74 -7.73
C ILE A 5 5.96 10.91 -8.74
N ASP A 6 5.18 9.85 -8.96
CA ASP A 6 3.91 9.92 -9.71
C ASP A 6 2.78 10.12 -8.69
N LEU A 7 2.38 11.37 -8.50
CA LEU A 7 1.36 11.75 -7.52
C LEU A 7 -0.02 11.14 -7.84
N SER A 8 -0.33 10.97 -9.12
CA SER A 8 -1.60 10.37 -9.56
C SER A 8 -1.62 8.88 -9.22
N LEU A 9 -0.53 8.16 -9.52
CA LEU A 9 -0.40 6.75 -9.14
C LEU A 9 -0.54 6.54 -7.63
N LEU A 10 0.09 7.41 -6.83
CA LEU A 10 -0.01 7.34 -5.38
C LEU A 10 -1.44 7.61 -4.88
N ALA A 11 -2.14 8.58 -5.47
CA ALA A 11 -3.52 8.87 -5.13
C ALA A 11 -4.45 7.70 -5.46
N ASP A 12 -4.29 7.07 -6.62
CA ASP A 12 -5.07 5.89 -7.02
C ASP A 12 -4.78 4.69 -6.12
N ALA A 13 -3.51 4.45 -5.78
CA ALA A 13 -3.11 3.40 -4.86
C ALA A 13 -3.69 3.61 -3.46
N ARG A 14 -3.70 4.85 -2.94
CA ARG A 14 -4.34 5.18 -1.65
C ARG A 14 -5.84 4.97 -1.66
N ARG A 15 -6.52 5.39 -2.73
CA ARG A 15 -7.97 5.17 -2.89
C ARG A 15 -8.30 3.67 -2.89
N TYR A 16 -7.52 2.88 -3.62
CA TYR A 16 -7.73 1.43 -3.67
C TYR A 16 -7.39 0.76 -2.32
N LEU A 17 -6.31 1.18 -1.66
CA LEU A 17 -5.95 0.74 -0.32
C LEU A 17 -7.10 0.99 0.68
N SER A 18 -7.65 2.20 0.70
CA SER A 18 -8.76 2.57 1.58
C SER A 18 -9.98 1.67 1.36
N LYS A 19 -10.35 1.40 0.09
CA LYS A 19 -11.44 0.46 -0.23
C LYS A 19 -11.17 -0.95 0.28
N LEU A 20 -9.94 -1.45 0.16
CA LEU A 20 -9.58 -2.78 0.67
C LEU A 20 -9.58 -2.84 2.20
N LEU A 21 -9.12 -1.78 2.86
CA LEU A 21 -9.15 -1.67 4.31
C LEU A 21 -10.59 -1.66 4.84
N ASP A 22 -11.48 -0.92 4.18
CA ASP A 22 -12.91 -0.91 4.51
C ASP A 22 -13.55 -2.29 4.33
N ALA A 23 -13.26 -2.96 3.22
CA ALA A 23 -13.88 -4.24 2.89
C ALA A 23 -13.34 -5.45 3.67
N ARG A 24 -12.05 -5.45 4.06
CA ARG A 24 -11.38 -6.63 4.65
C ARG A 24 -10.66 -6.38 5.96
N GLY A 25 -10.57 -5.13 6.39
CA GLY A 25 -9.82 -4.73 7.57
C GLY A 25 -8.29 -4.79 7.37
N ILE A 26 -7.58 -4.31 8.39
CA ILE A 26 -6.12 -4.22 8.39
C ILE A 26 -5.43 -5.58 8.53
N SER A 27 -6.09 -6.55 9.17
CA SER A 27 -5.58 -7.92 9.34
C SER A 27 -5.36 -8.65 8.01
N TYR A 28 -6.06 -8.26 6.93
CA TYR A 28 -5.84 -8.78 5.59
C TYR A 28 -4.43 -8.49 5.04
N PHE A 29 -3.80 -7.41 5.49
CA PHE A 29 -2.46 -7.00 5.09
C PHE A 29 -1.37 -7.56 6.00
N LEU A 30 -1.74 -8.26 7.07
CA LEU A 30 -0.81 -8.87 8.00
C LEU A 30 -0.51 -10.31 7.59
N GLN A 31 0.75 -10.69 7.70
CA GLN A 31 1.18 -12.07 7.51
C GLN A 31 0.64 -12.92 8.65
N LYS A 32 -0.08 -14.00 8.30
CA LYS A 32 -0.74 -14.89 9.26
C LYS A 32 0.22 -15.86 9.96
N ASP A 33 1.28 -16.24 9.27
CA ASP A 33 2.24 -17.27 9.71
C ASP A 33 3.65 -16.69 9.79
N GLY A 34 3.99 -16.08 10.92
CA GLY A 34 5.33 -15.63 11.20
C GLY A 34 5.57 -15.43 12.69
N GLN A 35 6.79 -15.71 13.16
CA GLN A 35 7.23 -15.42 14.53
C GLN A 35 7.15 -13.93 14.89
N ARG A 36 6.96 -13.04 13.90
CA ARG A 36 6.85 -11.59 14.09
C ARG A 36 5.38 -11.18 14.11
N LEU A 37 4.93 -10.73 15.28
CA LEU A 37 3.66 -10.05 15.46
C LEU A 37 3.60 -8.83 14.50
N PHE A 38 2.52 -8.71 13.74
CA PHE A 38 2.22 -7.55 12.87
C PHE A 38 3.15 -7.32 11.67
N HIS A 39 3.68 -8.38 11.05
CA HIS A 39 4.42 -8.24 9.79
C HIS A 39 3.48 -7.95 8.61
N ILE A 40 3.73 -6.87 7.86
CA ILE A 40 2.94 -6.58 6.64
C ILE A 40 3.39 -7.50 5.52
N GLU A 41 2.43 -8.16 4.88
CA GLU A 41 2.68 -9.06 3.77
C GLU A 41 3.07 -8.27 2.50
N PRO A 42 4.31 -8.41 1.98
CA PRO A 42 4.77 -7.63 0.83
C PRO A 42 3.94 -7.87 -0.43
N ALA A 43 3.43 -9.08 -0.61
CA ALA A 43 2.58 -9.45 -1.74
C ALA A 43 1.27 -8.66 -1.79
N LYS A 44 0.67 -8.35 -0.62
CA LYS A 44 -0.55 -7.53 -0.55
C LYS A 44 -0.29 -6.07 -0.90
N VAL A 45 0.85 -5.53 -0.46
CA VAL A 45 1.27 -4.18 -0.84
C VAL A 45 1.48 -4.10 -2.35
N ASP A 46 2.15 -5.09 -2.92
CA ASP A 46 2.39 -5.14 -4.36
C ASP A 46 1.09 -5.28 -5.17
N LEU A 47 0.13 -6.06 -4.67
CA LEU A 47 -1.20 -6.17 -5.26
C LEU A 47 -1.89 -4.81 -5.35
N VAL A 48 -1.84 -3.98 -4.30
CA VAL A 48 -2.42 -2.63 -4.31
C VAL A 48 -1.81 -1.79 -5.42
N VAL A 49 -0.48 -1.75 -5.49
CA VAL A 49 0.25 -0.95 -6.48
C VAL A 49 -0.02 -1.45 -7.90
N ARG A 50 0.02 -2.76 -8.14
CA ARG A 50 -0.29 -3.34 -9.46
C ARG A 50 -1.72 -3.09 -9.89
N THR A 51 -2.67 -3.14 -8.96
CA THR A 51 -4.08 -2.85 -9.27
C THR A 51 -4.26 -1.37 -9.59
N ALA A 52 -3.59 -0.46 -8.88
CA ALA A 52 -3.60 0.96 -9.22
C ALA A 52 -3.03 1.21 -10.62
N ILE A 53 -1.91 0.59 -10.99
CA ILE A 53 -1.33 0.67 -12.33
C ILE A 53 -2.31 0.14 -13.39
N ARG A 54 -2.93 -1.02 -13.15
CA ARG A 54 -3.90 -1.63 -14.08
C ARG A 54 -5.21 -0.86 -14.20
N SER A 55 -5.57 -0.06 -13.20
CA SER A 55 -6.81 0.73 -13.20
C SER A 55 -6.63 2.08 -13.90
N ARG A 56 -5.40 2.44 -14.31
CA ARG A 56 -5.17 3.65 -15.09
C ARG A 56 -5.81 3.49 -16.47
N ALA A 57 -6.29 4.60 -17.03
CA ALA A 57 -6.81 4.60 -18.39
C ALA A 57 -5.72 4.13 -19.37
N ASP A 58 -6.12 3.34 -20.37
CA ASP A 58 -5.23 2.78 -21.40
C ASP A 58 -4.45 3.86 -22.16
N SER A 59 -4.97 5.10 -22.16
CA SER A 59 -4.36 6.28 -22.77
C SER A 59 -3.19 6.89 -21.97
N LEU A 60 -2.92 6.44 -20.74
CA LEU A 60 -1.82 6.95 -19.91
C LEU A 60 -0.56 6.09 -20.08
N PRO A 61 0.63 6.72 -20.17
CA PRO A 61 1.87 5.96 -20.23
C PRO A 61 2.09 5.15 -18.93
N SER A 62 2.77 4.02 -19.08
CA SER A 62 3.21 3.23 -17.92
C SER A 62 4.06 4.09 -16.98
N PRO A 63 3.81 4.05 -15.65
CA PRO A 63 4.57 4.84 -14.70
C PRO A 63 6.05 4.41 -14.69
N HIS A 64 6.93 5.39 -14.48
CA HIS A 64 8.36 5.15 -14.36
C HIS A 64 8.67 4.17 -13.21
N PRO A 65 9.61 3.21 -13.36
CA PRO A 65 9.88 2.19 -12.33
C PRO A 65 10.21 2.78 -10.95
N LYS A 66 11.02 3.85 -10.90
CA LYS A 66 11.30 4.56 -9.63
C LYS A 66 10.05 5.14 -8.95
N ALA A 67 9.06 5.58 -9.71
CA ALA A 67 7.80 6.08 -9.16
C ALA A 67 6.94 4.94 -8.59
N VAL A 68 6.98 3.76 -9.22
CA VAL A 68 6.35 2.54 -8.71
C VAL A 68 7.00 2.10 -7.40
N GLU A 69 8.33 2.11 -7.33
CA GLU A 69 9.06 1.79 -6.10
C GLU A 69 8.75 2.77 -4.97
N HIS A 70 8.72 4.07 -5.28
CA HIS A 70 8.34 5.11 -4.33
C HIS A 70 6.89 4.90 -3.83
N CYS A 71 5.96 4.65 -4.74
CA CYS A 71 4.56 4.35 -4.40
C CYS A 71 4.47 3.12 -3.47
N ARG A 72 5.23 2.05 -3.74
CA ARG A 72 5.24 0.86 -2.88
C ARG A 72 5.74 1.17 -1.46
N LYS A 73 6.79 2.00 -1.34
CA LYS A 73 7.32 2.43 -0.04
C LYS A 73 6.29 3.25 0.74
N GLU A 74 5.61 4.18 0.07
CA GLU A 74 4.61 5.04 0.70
C GLU A 74 3.39 4.24 1.19
N ILE A 75 2.85 3.33 0.36
CA ILE A 75 1.74 2.45 0.76
C ILE A 75 2.11 1.57 1.94
N ARG A 76 3.33 1.01 1.95
CA ARG A 76 3.83 0.25 3.11
C ARG A 76 3.91 1.12 4.37
N ARG A 77 4.45 2.34 4.25
CA ARG A 77 4.57 3.28 5.38
C ARG A 77 3.21 3.69 5.94
N GLU A 78 2.21 3.82 5.07
CA GLU A 78 0.83 4.10 5.46
C GLU A 78 0.22 2.92 6.23
N LEU A 79 0.37 1.69 5.74
CA LEU A 79 -0.04 0.48 6.46
C LEU A 79 0.63 0.35 7.83
N ILE A 80 1.93 0.61 7.94
CA ILE A 80 2.63 0.59 9.24
C ILE A 80 2.01 1.60 10.21
N ARG A 81 1.72 2.82 9.75
CA ARG A 81 1.08 3.86 10.57
C ARG A 81 -0.30 3.43 11.05
N LEU A 82 -1.10 2.82 10.17
CA LEU A 82 -2.43 2.32 10.52
C LEU A 82 -2.36 1.18 11.53
N VAL A 83 -1.42 0.24 11.36
CA VAL A 83 -1.21 -0.87 12.30
C VAL A 83 -0.78 -0.32 13.66
N ALA A 84 0.21 0.57 13.70
CA ALA A 84 0.67 1.18 14.94
C ALA A 84 -0.46 1.96 15.65
N SER A 85 -1.28 2.69 14.89
CA SER A 85 -2.43 3.42 15.44
C SER A 85 -3.48 2.47 16.02
N ALA A 86 -3.76 1.36 15.34
CA ALA A 86 -4.67 0.33 15.83
C ALA A 86 -4.14 -0.33 17.11
N MET A 87 -2.83 -0.63 17.17
CA MET A 87 -2.19 -1.19 18.36
C MET A 87 -2.32 -0.26 19.58
N LEU A 88 -2.02 1.03 19.39
CA LEU A 88 -2.17 2.05 20.43
C LEU A 88 -3.61 2.16 20.93
N GLN A 89 -4.60 2.08 20.03
CA GLN A 89 -6.02 2.11 20.41
C GLN A 89 -6.45 0.87 21.19
N THR A 90 -5.88 -0.30 20.89
CA THR A 90 -6.16 -1.55 21.61
C THR A 90 -5.40 -1.71 22.93
N GLY A 91 -4.51 -0.76 23.27
CA GLY A 91 -3.71 -0.81 24.51
C GLY A 91 -2.58 -1.83 24.49
N LEU A 92 -2.13 -2.25 23.30
CA LEU A 92 -0.95 -3.10 23.09
C LEU A 92 0.34 -2.28 23.01
#